data_AF-A0AAP5LT60-F1
#
_entry.id   AF-A0AAP5LT60-F1
#
_cell.length_a   1.000
_cell.length_b   1.000
_cell.length_c   1.000
_cell.angle_alpha   90.00
_cell.angle_beta   90.00
_cell.angle_gamma   90.00
#
_symmetry.space_group_name_H-M   'P 1'
#
loop_
_entity.id
_entity.type
_entity.pdbx_description
1 polymer ?
#
loop_
_entity_poly.entity_id
_entity_poly.type
_entity_poly.pdbx_seq_one_letter_code
_entity_poly.pdbx_strand_id
1 'polypeptide(L)' 'MTNNKVKIGVSNKQGQLGFMPLRGGLREGAGRKSIGVTKKVSITLAEEMWEKLEEQRVQDQLSRSEVLRNIIEKHYS' A
#
# COMPACT_ATOMS: atom_id res chain seq x y z
N MET A 1 -10.93 -20.98 25.13
CA MET A 1 -11.78 -21.04 23.93
C MET A 1 -11.57 -19.76 23.13
N THR A 2 -10.92 -19.83 21.97
CA THR A 2 -10.59 -18.66 21.15
C THR A 2 -11.84 -18.16 20.44
N ASN A 3 -12.30 -16.97 20.81
CA ASN A 3 -13.50 -16.35 20.28
C ASN A 3 -13.21 -15.76 18.88
N ASN A 4 -13.08 -16.63 17.87
CA ASN A 4 -12.78 -16.23 16.50
C ASN A 4 -14.02 -15.57 15.88
N LYS A 5 -14.06 -14.23 15.92
CA LYS A 5 -15.08 -13.44 15.20
C LYS A 5 -14.92 -13.69 13.70
N VAL A 6 -15.96 -14.19 13.05
CA VAL A 6 -16.02 -14.39 11.60
C VAL A 6 -16.91 -13.30 11.00
N LYS A 7 -16.43 -12.61 9.97
CA LYS A 7 -17.19 -11.56 9.27
C LYS A 7 -17.72 -12.14 7.95
N ILE A 8 -19.03 -12.15 7.79
CA ILE A 8 -19.73 -12.66 6.60
C ILE A 8 -20.37 -11.46 5.89
N GLY A 9 -20.23 -11.37 4.57
CA GLY A 9 -20.83 -10.30 3.76
C GLY A 9 -21.20 -10.76 2.36
N VAL A 10 -21.99 -9.94 1.66
CA VAL A 10 -22.43 -10.22 0.29
C VAL A 10 -21.28 -9.88 -0.67
N SER A 11 -20.83 -10.87 -1.45
CA SER A 11 -19.77 -10.72 -2.44
C SER A 11 -20.26 -9.92 -3.64
N ASN A 12 -19.38 -9.10 -4.23
CA ASN A 12 -19.68 -8.21 -5.37
C ASN A 12 -20.04 -8.97 -6.66
N LYS A 13 -20.01 -10.32 -6.65
CA LYS A 13 -20.48 -11.18 -7.73
C LYS A 13 -21.78 -11.87 -7.30
N GLN A 14 -22.91 -11.39 -7.82
CA GLN A 14 -24.17 -12.15 -7.93
C GLN A 14 -24.72 -12.71 -6.61
N GLY A 15 -24.75 -11.92 -5.53
CA GLY A 15 -25.53 -12.26 -4.32
C GLY A 15 -25.03 -13.44 -3.50
N GLN A 16 -23.82 -13.96 -3.77
CA GLN A 16 -23.22 -15.02 -2.97
C GLN A 16 -22.64 -14.48 -1.65
N LEU A 17 -22.78 -15.25 -0.57
CA LEU A 17 -22.14 -14.95 0.72
C LEU A 17 -20.66 -15.32 0.66
N GLY A 18 -19.78 -14.38 1.05
CA GLY A 18 -18.34 -14.58 1.10
C GLY A 18 -17.78 -14.39 2.51
N PHE A 19 -16.73 -15.15 2.84
CA PHE A 19 -15.94 -14.91 4.04
C PHE A 19 -15.06 -13.67 3.83
N MET A 20 -15.19 -12.68 4.71
CA MET A 20 -14.46 -11.42 4.61
C MET A 20 -13.27 -11.39 5.57
N PRO A 21 -12.16 -10.71 5.20
CA PRO A 21 -11.12 -10.37 6.16
C PRO A 21 -11.72 -9.54 7.32
N LEU A 22 -11.26 -9.82 8.54
CA LEU A 22 -11.69 -9.15 9.77
C LEU A 22 -11.46 -7.62 9.76
N ARG A 23 -10.50 -7.17 8.96
CA ARG A 23 -10.17 -5.75 8.77
C ARG A 23 -10.50 -5.34 7.34
N GLY A 24 -11.20 -4.22 7.17
CA GLY A 24 -11.62 -3.68 5.88
C GLY A 24 -13.13 -3.74 5.63
N GLY A 25 -13.63 -2.82 4.80
CA GLY A 25 -15.01 -2.79 4.27
C GLY A 25 -15.18 -3.64 3.01
N LEU A 26 -16.32 -3.48 2.32
CA LEU A 26 -16.69 -4.24 1.10
C LEU A 26 -15.99 -3.77 -0.19
N ARG A 27 -15.23 -2.65 -0.13
CA ARG A 27 -14.54 -2.11 -1.29
C ARG A 27 -13.35 -2.99 -1.70
N GLU A 28 -13.07 -3.04 -2.99
CA GLU A 28 -11.88 -3.70 -3.50
C GLU A 28 -10.61 -3.11 -2.87
N GLY A 29 -9.71 -3.97 -2.40
CA GLY A 29 -8.51 -3.57 -1.67
C GLY A 29 -8.68 -3.32 -0.17
N ALA A 30 -9.89 -3.41 0.37
CA ALA A 30 -10.10 -3.41 1.81
C ALA A 30 -9.52 -4.67 2.46
N GLY A 31 -8.70 -4.51 3.49
CA GLY A 31 -8.06 -5.63 4.18
C GLY A 31 -6.79 -6.17 3.51
N ARG A 32 -6.26 -5.50 2.47
CA ARG A 32 -4.90 -5.79 1.97
C ARG A 32 -3.92 -5.72 3.14
N LYS A 33 -3.08 -6.76 3.28
CA LYS A 33 -2.04 -6.82 4.31
C LYS A 33 -1.20 -5.54 4.25
N SER A 34 -0.95 -4.93 5.41
CA SER A 34 -0.09 -3.75 5.50
C SER A 34 1.31 -4.13 5.05
N ILE A 35 1.86 -3.42 4.05
CA ILE A 35 3.25 -3.56 3.60
C ILE A 35 4.23 -3.17 4.72
N GLY A 36 3.77 -2.35 5.67
CA GLY A 36 4.53 -1.92 6.84
C GLY A 36 3.83 -0.76 7.53
N VAL A 37 4.58 0.01 8.31
CA VAL A 37 4.10 1.26 8.93
C VAL A 37 4.51 2.44 8.06
N THR A 38 3.54 3.26 7.66
CA THR A 38 3.81 4.52 6.96
C THR A 38 4.09 5.64 7.95
N LYS A 39 5.24 6.31 7.81
CA LYS A 39 5.55 7.57 8.51
C LYS A 39 5.69 8.68 7.46
N LYS A 40 5.03 9.82 7.69
CA LYS A 40 5.19 11.01 6.83
C LYS A 40 6.46 11.73 7.23
N VAL A 41 7.33 12.00 6.26
CA VAL A 41 8.58 12.73 6.45
C VAL A 41 8.64 13.87 5.43
N SER A 42 9.20 14.99 5.85
CA SER A 42 9.58 16.09 4.95
C SER A 42 11.06 15.93 4.63
N ILE A 43 11.41 15.99 3.35
CA ILE A 43 12.80 15.86 2.89
C ILE A 43 13.08 17.11 2.06
N THR A 44 14.24 17.72 2.29
CA THR A 44 14.75 18.84 1.48
C THR A 44 15.92 18.33 0.66
N LEU A 45 15.82 18.45 -0.66
CA LEU A 45 16.85 18.09 -1.62
C LEU A 45 17.07 19.27 -2.57
N ALA A 46 18.21 19.27 -3.26
CA ALA A 46 18.44 20.18 -4.37
C ALA A 46 17.43 19.93 -5.50
N GLU A 47 17.13 20.97 -6.29
CA GLU A 47 16.16 20.90 -7.40
C GLU A 47 16.54 19.83 -8.44
N GLU A 48 17.82 19.77 -8.83
CA GLU A 48 18.35 18.73 -9.73
C GLU A 48 18.09 17.30 -9.21
N MET A 49 18.09 17.10 -7.89
CA MET A 49 17.81 15.79 -7.30
C MET A 49 16.31 15.46 -7.34
N TRP A 50 15.45 16.46 -7.22
CA TRP A 50 14.01 16.27 -7.41
C TRP A 50 13.67 15.92 -8.86
N GLU A 51 14.33 16.54 -9.82
CA GLU A 51 14.17 16.23 -11.25
C GLU A 51 14.54 14.77 -11.55
N LYS A 52 15.70 14.32 -11.08
CA LYS A 52 16.13 12.91 -11.24
C LYS A 52 15.15 11.91 -10.63
N LEU A 53 14.58 12.23 -9.47
CA LEU A 53 13.57 11.37 -8.83
C LEU A 53 12.28 11.30 -9.66
N GLU A 54 11.86 12.41 -10.26
CA GLU A 54 10.65 12.46 -11.09
C GLU A 54 10.87 11.77 -12.44
N GLU A 55 12.04 11.90 -13.06
CA GLU A 55 12.42 11.16 -14.27
C GLU A 55 12.36 9.64 -14.03
N GLN A 56 12.97 9.16 -12.94
CA GLN A 56 12.92 7.74 -12.59
C GLN A 56 11.49 7.27 -12.35
N ARG A 57 10.69 8.09 -11.65
CA ARG A 57 9.27 7.79 -11.40
C ARG A 57 8.48 7.62 -12.71
N VAL A 58 8.70 8.49 -13.70
CA VAL A 58 8.04 8.43 -15.00
C VAL A 58 8.48 7.20 -15.80
N GLN A 59 9.78 6.88 -15.78
CA GLN A 59 10.32 5.70 -16.45
C GLN A 59 9.76 4.39 -15.87
N ASP A 60 9.71 4.26 -14.55
CA ASP A 60 9.29 3.05 -13.87
C ASP A 60 7.76 2.97 -13.63
N GLN A 61 7.01 4.04 -13.95
CA GLN A 61 5.57 4.20 -13.67
C GLN A 61 5.19 4.01 -12.19
N LEU A 62 6.09 4.40 -11.28
CA LEU A 62 5.92 4.20 -9.84
C LEU A 62 5.30 5.43 -9.16
N SER A 63 4.86 5.23 -7.91
CA SER A 63 4.55 6.36 -7.03
C SER A 63 5.82 6.98 -6.45
N ARG A 64 5.82 8.28 -6.14
CA ARG A 64 6.95 8.96 -5.45
C ARG A 64 7.36 8.24 -4.16
N SER A 65 6.37 7.79 -3.38
CA SER A 65 6.62 7.02 -2.15
C SER A 65 7.27 5.67 -2.39
N GLU A 66 7.07 5.07 -3.57
CA GLU A 66 7.62 3.77 -3.93
C GLU A 66 9.03 3.89 -4.47
N VAL A 67 9.32 4.90 -5.29
CA VAL A 67 10.69 5.26 -5.67
C VAL A 67 11.55 5.49 -4.42
N LEU A 68 11.08 6.34 -3.49
CA LEU A 68 11.80 6.61 -2.23
C LEU A 68 11.96 5.35 -1.37
N ARG A 69 10.93 4.50 -1.31
CA ARG A 69 11.00 3.22 -0.59
C ARG A 69 12.08 2.32 -1.18
N ASN A 70 12.10 2.15 -2.50
CA ASN A 70 13.06 1.29 -3.19
C ASN A 70 14.50 1.77 -2.98
N ILE A 71 14.73 3.09 -2.99
CA ILE A 71 16.05 3.68 -2.69
C ILE A 71 16.48 3.35 -1.26
N ILE A 72 15.59 3.54 -0.28
CA ILE A 72 15.88 3.25 1.13
C ILE A 72 16.14 1.76 1.32
N GLU A 73 15.28 0.89 0.78
CA GLU A 73 15.43 -0.56 0.89
C GLU A 73 16.73 -1.06 0.26
N LYS A 74 17.13 -0.52 -0.89
CA LYS A 74 18.41 -0.84 -1.55
C LYS A 74 19.64 -0.40 -0.75
N HIS A 75 19.53 0.64 0.07
CA HIS A 75 20.64 1.11 0.91
C HIS A 75 20.84 0.23 2.15
N TYR A 76 19.76 -0.37 2.67
CA TYR A 76 19.79 -1.18 3.91
C TYR A 76 19.71 -2.69 3.68
N SER A 77 19.52 -3.15 2.44
CA SER A 77 19.54 -4.57 2.04
C SER A 77 20.88 -4.93 1.42
#